data_AF-A0A936Z3G6-F1
#
_entry.id   AF-A0A936Z3G6-F1
#
_cell.length_a   1.000
_cell.length_b   1.000
_cell.length_c   1.000
_cell.angle_alpha   90.00
_cell.angle_beta   90.00
_cell.angle_gamma   90.00
#
_symmetry.space_group_name_H-M   'P 1'
#
loop_
_entity.id
_entity.type
_entity.pdbx_description
1 polymer ?
#
loop_
_entity_poly.entity_id
_entity_poly.type
_entity_poly.pdbx_seq_one_letter_code
_entity_poly.pdbx_strand_id
1 'polypeptide(L)' 'MRTVLVLALAALALAACAEREQTASGIKSDAAPFNGTNKQPPYTAVGWKPGDRANWEQQLKTRTVNGQNDYVKVP' A
#
# COMPACT_ATOMS: atom_id res chain seq x y z
N MET A 1 -14.52 -45.57 -14.13
CA MET A 1 -15.20 -44.72 -13.12
C MET A 1 -14.20 -43.99 -12.21
N ARG A 2 -13.24 -44.68 -11.58
CA ARG A 2 -12.26 -44.07 -10.65
C ARG A 2 -11.41 -42.94 -11.27
N THR A 3 -10.90 -43.12 -12.50
CA THR A 3 -10.10 -42.11 -13.20
C THR A 3 -10.89 -40.84 -13.53
N VAL A 4 -12.15 -41.00 -13.93
CA VAL A 4 -13.06 -39.88 -14.22
C VAL A 4 -13.32 -39.05 -12.96
N LEU A 5 -13.47 -39.73 -11.82
CA LEU A 5 -13.72 -39.10 -10.53
C LEU A 5 -12.51 -38.27 -10.06
N VAL A 6 -11.29 -38.79 -10.23
CA VAL A 6 -10.04 -38.08 -9.92
C VAL A 6 -9.86 -36.84 -10.81
N LEU A 7 -10.15 -36.94 -12.10
CA LEU A 7 -10.04 -35.80 -13.03
C LEU A 7 -11.06 -34.70 -12.70
N ALA A 8 -12.28 -35.06 -12.33
CA ALA A 8 -13.30 -34.09 -11.93
C ALA A 8 -12.92 -33.33 -10.65
N LEU A 9 -12.35 -34.03 -9.66
CA LEU A 9 -11.86 -33.41 -8.42
C LEU A 9 -10.67 -32.47 -8.68
N ALA A 10 -9.74 -32.85 -9.56
CA ALA A 10 -8.62 -31.98 -9.93
C ALA A 10 -9.11 -30.70 -10.62
N ALA A 11 -10.07 -30.80 -11.53
CA ALA A 11 -10.64 -29.63 -12.21
C ALA A 11 -11.33 -28.66 -11.24
N LEU A 12 -12.06 -29.17 -10.24
CA LEU A 12 -12.69 -28.36 -9.20
C LEU A 12 -11.67 -27.67 -8.28
N ALA A 13 -10.53 -28.31 -7.99
CA ALA A 13 -9.47 -27.72 -7.17
C ALA A 13 -8.77 -26.53 -7.86
N LEU A 14 -8.65 -26.54 -9.19
CA LEU A 14 -8.06 -25.44 -9.96
C LEU A 14 -9.01 -24.24 -10.11
N ALA A 15 -10.30 -24.41 -9.86
CA ALA A 15 -11.27 -23.31 -9.91
C ALA A 15 -11.17 -22.34 -8.71
N ALA A 16 -10.31 -22.62 -7.74
CA ALA A 16 -10.09 -21.76 -6.56
C ALA A 16 -9.44 -20.40 -6.88
N CYS A 17 -8.77 -20.26 -8.04
CA CYS A 17 -8.20 -18.99 -8.52
C CYS A 17 -9.00 -18.41 -9.71
N ALA A 18 -10.24 -18.85 -9.89
CA ALA A 18 -11.14 -18.35 -10.93
C ALA A 18 -12.08 -17.29 -10.37
N GLU A 19 -11.61 -16.47 -9.41
CA GLU A 19 -12.36 -15.29 -9.00
C GLU A 19 -12.56 -14.36 -10.20
N ARG A 20 -13.73 -13.72 -10.25
CA ARG A 20 -13.96 -12.69 -11.25
C ARG A 20 -12.98 -11.54 -10.99
N GLU A 21 -12.41 -10.99 -12.05
CA GLU A 21 -11.58 -9.79 -12.00
C GLU A 21 -12.19 -8.76 -11.04
N GLN A 22 -11.39 -8.30 -10.07
CA GLN A 22 -11.79 -7.24 -9.16
C GLN A 22 -11.87 -5.92 -9.93
N THR A 23 -13.00 -5.70 -10.60
CA THR A 23 -13.30 -4.48 -11.36
C THR A 23 -13.77 -3.34 -10.47
N ALA A 24 -14.00 -3.61 -9.19
CA ALA A 24 -14.22 -2.59 -8.18
C ALA A 24 -12.96 -1.75 -8.03
N SER A 25 -12.88 -0.66 -8.78
CA SER A 25 -12.00 0.44 -8.42
C SER A 25 -12.50 0.99 -7.08
N GLY A 26 -11.63 1.00 -6.07
CA GLY A 26 -11.97 1.63 -4.79
C GLY A 26 -12.34 3.09 -5.04
N ILE A 27 -13.36 3.60 -4.33
CA ILE A 27 -13.58 5.05 -4.29
C ILE A 27 -12.37 5.67 -3.59
N LYS A 28 -11.63 6.51 -4.30
CA LYS A 28 -10.57 7.32 -3.70
C LYS A 28 -11.22 8.44 -2.88
N SER A 29 -11.57 8.14 -1.63
CA SER A 29 -12.19 9.08 -0.68
C SER A 29 -11.19 9.68 0.31
N ASP A 30 -9.91 9.29 0.25
CA ASP A 30 -8.87 9.82 1.12
C ASP A 30 -8.48 11.25 0.75
N ALA A 31 -8.28 12.08 1.77
CA ALA A 31 -7.69 13.40 1.61
C ALA A 31 -6.21 13.29 1.25
N ALA A 32 -5.66 14.31 0.59
CA ALA A 32 -4.24 14.35 0.31
C ALA A 32 -3.43 14.26 1.62
N PRO A 33 -2.39 13.40 1.70
CA PRO A 33 -1.70 13.11 2.96
C PRO A 33 -0.97 14.33 3.54
N PHE A 34 -0.55 15.28 2.68
CA PHE A 34 0.04 16.54 3.12
C PHE A 34 -0.97 17.49 3.76
N ASN A 35 -2.29 17.26 3.64
CA ASN A 35 -3.29 18.05 4.37
C ASN A 35 -3.26 17.78 5.87
N GLY A 36 -2.49 16.78 6.32
CA GLY A 36 -2.38 16.40 7.72
C GLY A 36 -3.65 15.77 8.25
N THR A 37 -3.73 15.67 9.57
CA THR A 37 -4.91 15.15 10.25
C THR A 37 -5.59 16.29 11.00
N ASN A 38 -6.91 16.21 11.15
CA ASN A 38 -7.67 17.14 12.00
C ASN A 38 -7.40 16.94 13.51
N LYS A 39 -6.44 16.07 13.87
CA LYS A 39 -6.01 15.82 15.25
C LYS A 39 -4.74 16.63 15.53
N GLN A 40 -4.92 17.80 16.12
CA GLN A 40 -3.86 18.47 16.89
C GLN A 40 -3.86 17.85 18.30
N PRO A 41 -2.70 17.60 18.93
CA PRO A 41 -1.45 16.98 18.45
C PRO A 41 -1.28 15.57 19.09
N PRO A 42 -0.93 14.50 18.32
CA PRO A 42 0.36 13.82 18.63
C PRO A 42 1.13 13.18 17.45
N TYR A 43 0.65 13.20 16.19
CA TYR A 43 1.21 12.37 15.11
C TYR A 43 1.73 13.14 13.89
N THR A 44 2.29 14.34 14.09
CA THR A 44 2.93 15.10 13.02
C THR A 44 4.43 15.25 13.28
N ALA A 45 5.22 15.33 12.21
CA ALA A 45 6.64 15.58 12.33
C ALA A 45 6.91 16.99 12.87
N VAL A 46 7.93 17.12 13.72
CA VAL A 46 8.33 18.42 14.28
C VAL A 46 8.66 19.39 13.14
N GLY A 47 8.14 20.62 13.24
CA GLY A 47 8.39 21.70 12.28
C GLY A 47 7.60 21.62 10.97
N TRP A 48 6.87 20.52 10.71
CA TRP A 48 5.98 20.42 9.56
C TRP A 48 4.58 20.98 9.87
N LYS A 49 3.93 21.59 8.87
CA LYS A 49 2.58 22.16 8.98
C LYS A 49 1.61 21.47 8.02
N PRO A 50 0.37 21.14 8.46
CA PRO A 50 -0.68 20.69 7.55
C PRO A 50 -0.87 21.63 6.36
N GLY A 51 -0.97 21.07 5.17
CA GLY A 51 -1.07 21.80 3.89
C GLY A 51 0.27 22.11 3.23
N ASP A 52 1.40 22.04 3.94
CA ASP A 52 2.72 22.27 3.37
C ASP A 52 3.23 21.01 2.63
N ARG A 53 2.84 20.93 1.36
CA ARG A 53 3.21 19.83 0.46
C ARG A 53 4.72 19.76 0.23
N ALA A 54 5.38 20.89 -0.03
CA ALA A 54 6.80 20.91 -0.37
C ALA A 54 7.65 20.41 0.80
N ASN A 55 7.37 20.89 2.01
CA ASN A 55 8.06 20.42 3.21
C ASN A 55 7.74 18.94 3.49
N TRP A 56 6.49 18.51 3.31
CA TRP A 56 6.10 17.10 3.46
C TRP A 56 6.88 16.16 2.53
N GLU A 57 6.94 16.48 1.24
CA GLU A 57 7.66 15.69 0.23
C GLU A 57 9.17 15.64 0.52
N GLN A 58 9.75 16.77 0.94
CA GLN A 58 11.16 16.84 1.31
C GLN A 58 11.49 15.98 2.53
N GLN A 59 10.62 15.97 3.55
CA GLN A 59 10.80 15.09 4.71
C GLN A 59 10.72 13.61 4.33
N LEU A 60 9.79 13.23 3.46
CA LEU A 60 9.70 11.85 2.97
C LEU A 60 10.96 11.44 2.20
N LYS A 61 11.43 12.28 1.28
CA LYS A 61 12.66 12.02 0.53
C LYS A 61 13.84 11.79 1.48
N THR A 62 13.99 12.65 2.48
CA THR A 62 15.06 12.54 3.48
C THR A 62 14.97 11.22 4.26
N ARG A 63 13.77 10.83 4.71
CA ARG A 63 13.56 9.56 5.44
C ARG A 63 13.86 8.34 4.58
N THR A 64 13.43 8.35 3.32
CA THR A 64 13.66 7.22 2.41
C THR A 64 15.15 7.07 2.13
N VAL A 65 15.84 8.16 1.77
CA VAL A 65 17.27 8.11 1.39
C VAL A 65 18.17 7.81 2.59
N ASN A 66 17.97 8.48 3.72
CA ASN A 66 18.92 8.40 4.84
C ASN A 66 18.56 7.33 5.88
N GLY A 67 17.29 6.92 5.95
CA GLY A 67 16.80 6.01 6.98
C GLY A 67 16.56 4.59 6.48
N GLN A 68 15.89 4.46 5.34
CA GLN A 68 15.34 3.18 4.87
C GLN A 68 16.07 2.60 3.66
N ASN A 69 16.91 3.38 2.99
CA ASN A 69 17.66 2.90 1.85
C ASN A 69 18.98 2.27 2.30
N ASP A 70 18.96 0.94 2.46
CA ASP A 70 20.14 0.19 2.90
C ASP A 70 21.27 0.17 1.86
N TYR A 71 20.98 0.43 0.58
CA TYR A 71 22.02 0.58 -0.45
C TYR A 71 22.94 1.78 -0.20
N VAL A 72 22.46 2.83 0.49
CA VAL A 72 23.28 4.01 0.84
C VAL A 72 24.14 3.75 2.08
N LYS A 73 23.91 2.64 2.78
CA LYS A 73 24.63 2.25 4.01
C LYS A 73 25.72 1.21 3.76
N VAL A 74 25.85 0.70 2.53
CA VAL A 74 26.94 -0.19 2.14
C VAL A 74 28.14 0.69 1.71
N PRO A 75 29.31 0.55 2.35
CA PRO A 75 30.52 1.32 2.01
C PRO A 75 31.02 1.08 0.58
#